data_AF-A0A9E3IGG1-F1
#
_entry.id   AF-A0A9E3IGG1-F1
#
_cell.length_a   1.000
_cell.length_b   1.000
_cell.length_c   1.000
_cell.angle_alpha   90.00
_cell.angle_beta   90.00
_cell.angle_gamma   90.00
#
_symmetry.space_group_name_H-M   'P 1'
#
loop_
_entity.id
_entity.type
_entity.pdbx_description
1 polymer ?
#
loop_
_entity_poly.entity_id
_entity_poly.type
_entity_poly.pdbx_seq_one_letter_code
_entity_poly.pdbx_strand_id
1 'polypeptide(L)'
;MSPIVAVILAAATKIGAPIVKSILEKHVGGVAGEIGGTVIDAIAGQAGVSPEDLPKLPPGELEEAVAAVEQQTPDLILAHVEQQKETNKLMLAEMQKEGSFGWMWRPAGMWLMLACVAWYVIVVPLINAVLAASGAHTAIVLLVDFASFVPVFMTYAGLYMGGNTVLRSVKK
;
A
#
# COMPACT_ATOMS: atom_id res chain seq x y z
N MET A 1 21.40 3.02 4.85
CA MET A 1 21.76 3.74 3.61
C MET A 1 22.57 2.78 2.75
N SER A 2 22.23 2.62 1.47
CA SER A 2 23.01 1.77 0.55
C SER A 2 24.40 2.39 0.32
N PRO A 3 25.48 1.61 0.26
CA PRO A 3 26.83 2.12 -0.03
C PRO A 3 26.91 2.86 -1.37
N ILE A 4 26.09 2.48 -2.35
CA ILE A 4 25.99 3.14 -3.66
C ILE A 4 25.50 4.60 -3.49
N VAL A 5 24.47 4.78 -2.67
CA VAL A 5 23.82 6.09 -2.45
C VAL A 5 24.78 7.05 -1.76
N ALA A 6 25.59 6.57 -0.81
CA ALA A 6 26.58 7.38 -0.12
C ALA A 6 27.67 7.92 -1.06
N VAL A 7 28.16 7.08 -1.99
CA VAL A 7 29.21 7.46 -2.94
C VAL A 7 28.69 8.47 -3.96
N ILE A 8 27.49 8.26 -4.51
CA ILE A 8 26.87 9.19 -5.45
C ILE A 8 26.52 10.52 -4.76
N LEU A 9 26.02 10.48 -3.52
CA LEU A 9 25.68 11.68 -2.75
C LEU A 9 26.93 12.55 -2.47
N ALA A 10 28.08 11.91 -2.20
CA ALA A 10 29.35 12.60 -2.02
C ALA A 10 29.80 13.27 -3.34
N ALA A 11 29.71 12.57 -4.47
CA ALA A 11 30.02 13.11 -5.79
C ALA A 11 29.10 14.30 -6.14
N ALA A 12 27.78 14.14 -5.97
CA ALA A 12 26.79 15.18 -6.20
C ALA A 12 27.03 16.43 -5.33
N THR A 13 27.43 16.25 -4.07
CA THR A 13 27.77 17.36 -3.18
C THR A 13 29.04 18.08 -3.64
N LYS A 14 30.04 17.35 -4.13
CA LYS A 14 31.32 17.92 -4.57
C LYS A 14 31.18 18.75 -5.83
N ILE A 15 30.39 18.30 -6.81
CA ILE A 15 30.21 19.00 -8.09
C ILE A 15 29.07 20.02 -8.08
N GLY A 16 28.32 20.10 -6.97
CA GLY A 16 27.18 21.01 -6.86
C GLY A 16 26.00 20.60 -7.73
N ALA A 17 25.60 19.32 -7.68
CA ALA A 17 24.40 18.77 -8.31
C ALA A 17 23.22 18.72 -7.30
N PRO A 18 22.50 19.84 -7.06
CA PRO A 18 21.51 19.96 -5.99
C PRO A 18 20.26 19.08 -6.19
N ILE A 19 19.85 18.82 -7.43
CA ILE A 19 18.60 18.07 -7.71
C ILE A 19 18.84 16.58 -7.42
N VAL A 20 19.89 15.99 -8.00
CA VAL A 20 20.31 14.61 -7.72
C VAL A 20 20.56 14.42 -6.23
N LYS A 21 21.25 15.37 -5.57
CA LYS A 21 21.44 15.34 -4.12
C LYS A 21 20.12 15.27 -3.35
N SER A 22 19.19 16.18 -3.64
CA SER A 22 17.89 16.24 -2.95
C SER A 22 17.05 14.97 -3.15
N ILE A 23 17.10 14.38 -4.36
CA ILE A 23 16.42 13.11 -4.64
C ILE A 23 17.04 11.99 -3.81
N LEU A 24 18.37 11.86 -3.80
CA LEU A 24 19.05 10.77 -3.10
C LEU A 24 18.92 10.86 -1.58
N GLU A 25 18.80 12.06 -1.01
CA GLU A 25 18.57 12.27 0.42
C GLU A 25 17.15 11.90 0.86
N LYS A 26 16.15 12.19 0.03
CA LYS A 26 14.73 12.13 0.43
C LYS A 26 13.96 10.95 -0.16
N HIS A 27 14.42 10.40 -1.28
CA HIS A 27 13.65 9.48 -2.13
C HIS A 27 14.44 8.20 -2.44
N VAL A 28 15.17 7.69 -1.45
CA VAL A 28 15.90 6.41 -1.54
C VAL A 28 15.47 5.48 -0.41
N GLY A 29 14.90 4.33 -0.79
CA GLY A 29 14.42 3.29 0.12
C GLY A 29 12.90 3.27 0.30
N GLY A 30 12.33 2.08 0.40
CA GLY A 30 10.87 1.89 0.50
C GLY A 30 10.12 2.29 -0.78
N VAL A 31 8.81 2.51 -0.66
CA VAL A 31 7.92 2.88 -1.78
C VAL A 31 8.28 4.27 -2.37
N ALA A 32 8.82 5.17 -1.56
CA ALA A 32 9.33 6.48 -2.02
C ALA A 32 10.68 6.39 -2.77
N GLY A 33 11.27 5.19 -2.87
CA GLY A 33 12.59 4.94 -3.43
C GLY A 33 12.66 4.89 -4.95
N GLU A 34 11.52 4.89 -5.66
CA GLU A 34 11.45 4.60 -7.09
C GLU A 34 12.16 5.67 -7.95
N ILE A 35 11.97 6.95 -7.63
CA ILE A 35 12.69 8.06 -8.29
C ILE A 35 14.19 7.99 -7.97
N GLY A 36 14.57 7.70 -6.73
CA GLY A 36 15.97 7.55 -6.35
C GLY A 36 16.65 6.40 -7.08
N GLY A 37 15.96 5.26 -7.24
CA GLY A 37 16.43 4.15 -8.07
C GLY A 37 16.61 4.57 -9.54
N THR A 38 15.61 5.25 -10.11
CA THR A 38 15.65 5.73 -11.50
C THR A 38 16.84 6.68 -11.76
N VAL A 39 17.14 7.57 -10.82
CA VAL A 39 18.31 8.46 -10.92
C VAL A 39 19.63 7.68 -10.83
N ILE A 40 19.72 6.68 -9.94
CA ILE A 40 20.90 5.80 -9.86
C ILE A 40 21.10 5.04 -11.18
N ASP A 41 20.02 4.50 -11.75
CA ASP A 41 20.05 3.79 -13.03
C ASP A 41 20.44 4.72 -14.19
N ALA A 42 19.97 5.96 -14.21
CA ALA A 42 20.37 6.96 -15.19
C ALA A 42 21.87 7.29 -15.09
N ILE A 43 22.41 7.41 -13.86
CA ILE A 43 23.85 7.66 -13.64
C ILE A 43 24.67 6.46 -14.10
N ALA A 44 24.23 5.23 -13.81
CA ALA A 44 24.85 4.01 -14.28
C ALA A 44 24.87 3.92 -15.81
N GLY A 45 23.74 4.23 -16.45
CA GLY A 45 23.61 4.28 -17.91
C GLY A 45 24.54 5.31 -18.55
N GLN A 46 24.66 6.50 -17.95
CA GLN A 46 25.58 7.53 -18.44
C GLN A 46 27.05 7.14 -18.29
N ALA A 47 27.39 6.42 -17.22
CA ALA A 47 28.73 5.89 -17.00
C ALA A 47 29.01 4.57 -17.75
N GLY A 48 28.02 4.00 -18.43
CA GLY A 48 28.15 2.74 -19.18
C GLY A 48 28.39 1.50 -18.31
N VAL A 49 28.03 1.56 -17.02
CA VAL A 49 28.23 0.45 -16.06
C VAL A 49 26.91 0.01 -15.42
N SER A 50 26.96 -1.09 -14.66
CA SER A 50 25.84 -1.48 -13.82
C SER A 50 25.73 -0.58 -12.57
N PRO A 51 24.53 -0.37 -11.99
CA PRO A 51 24.37 0.39 -10.75
C PRO A 51 25.25 -0.10 -9.58
N GLU A 52 25.54 -1.40 -9.55
CA GLU A 52 26.39 -2.03 -8.53
C GLU A 52 27.88 -1.70 -8.68
N ASP A 53 28.30 -1.33 -9.89
CA ASP A 53 29.68 -1.00 -10.22
C ASP A 53 29.99 0.51 -10.10
N LEU A 54 28.98 1.36 -9.94
CA LEU A 54 29.15 2.80 -9.72
C LEU A 54 30.17 3.14 -8.61
N PRO A 55 30.24 2.44 -7.47
CA PRO A 55 31.23 2.72 -6.43
C PRO A 55 32.68 2.40 -6.84
N LYS A 56 32.88 1.62 -7.91
CA LYS A 56 34.21 1.19 -8.38
C LYS A 56 34.77 2.16 -9.42
N LEU A 57 33.97 3.08 -9.94
CA LEU A 57 34.39 4.05 -10.93
C LEU A 57 35.40 5.05 -10.36
N PRO A 58 36.33 5.55 -11.19
CA PRO A 58 37.15 6.70 -10.84
C PRO A 58 36.27 7.91 -10.46
N PRO A 59 36.65 8.69 -9.43
CA PRO A 59 35.84 9.83 -8.99
C PRO A 59 35.50 10.83 -10.11
N GLY A 60 36.43 11.07 -11.04
CA GLY A 60 36.18 11.97 -12.17
C GLY A 60 35.09 11.49 -13.13
N GLU A 61 35.06 10.19 -13.43
CA GLU A 61 34.05 9.60 -14.33
C GLU A 61 32.66 9.56 -13.66
N LEU A 62 32.62 9.26 -12.36
CA LEU A 62 31.38 9.32 -11.59
C LEU A 62 30.85 10.75 -11.50
N GLU A 63 31.72 11.73 -11.25
CA GLU A 63 31.37 13.15 -11.19
C GLU A 63 30.82 13.65 -12.53
N GLU A 64 31.41 13.24 -13.65
CA GLU A 64 30.92 13.57 -15.00
C GLU A 64 29.54 12.95 -15.27
N ALA A 65 29.35 11.68 -14.91
CA ALA A 65 28.06 11.00 -15.05
C ALA A 65 26.96 11.67 -14.20
N VAL A 66 27.28 12.06 -12.96
CA VAL A 66 26.34 12.78 -12.09
C VAL A 66 26.04 14.17 -12.65
N ALA A 67 27.02 14.89 -13.19
CA ALA A 67 26.80 16.21 -13.81
C ALA A 67 25.88 16.13 -15.03
N ALA A 68 26.07 15.11 -15.87
CA ALA A 68 25.22 14.88 -17.04
C ALA A 68 23.78 14.52 -16.64
N VAL A 69 23.61 13.67 -15.62
CA VAL A 69 22.28 13.31 -15.12
C VAL A 69 21.61 14.50 -14.42
N GLU A 70 22.34 15.33 -13.67
CA GLU A 70 21.78 16.55 -13.05
C GLU A 70 21.07 17.44 -14.08
N GLN A 71 21.63 17.57 -15.29
CA GLN A 71 21.02 18.35 -16.37
C GLN A 71 19.74 17.71 -16.92
N GLN A 72 19.66 16.37 -16.93
CA GLN A 72 18.51 15.60 -17.40
C GLN A 72 17.47 15.33 -16.31
N THR A 73 17.84 15.53 -15.04
CA THR A 73 17.01 15.18 -13.88
C THR A 73 15.66 15.90 -13.88
N PRO A 74 15.53 17.19 -14.27
CA PRO A 74 14.22 17.82 -14.42
C PRO A 74 13.26 17.07 -15.35
N ASP A 75 13.76 16.59 -16.50
CA ASP A 75 12.95 15.83 -17.46
C ASP A 75 12.58 14.45 -16.92
N LEU A 76 13.49 13.79 -16.19
CA LEU A 76 13.21 12.53 -15.50
C LEU A 76 12.09 12.70 -14.45
N ILE A 77 12.12 13.79 -13.68
CA ILE A 77 11.05 14.10 -12.72
C ILE A 77 9.72 14.32 -13.44
N LEU A 78 9.72 15.08 -14.54
CA LEU A 78 8.50 15.32 -15.32
C LEU A 78 7.93 14.04 -15.90
N ALA A 79 8.77 13.16 -16.45
CA ALA A 79 8.36 11.86 -16.95
C ALA A 79 7.76 10.99 -15.83
N HIS A 80 8.35 10.98 -14.64
CA HIS A 80 7.83 10.25 -13.49
C HIS A 80 6.48 10.80 -13.01
N VAL A 81 6.33 12.13 -12.96
CA VAL A 81 5.04 12.77 -12.62
C VAL A 81 3.97 12.40 -13.64
N GLU A 82 4.30 12.38 -14.93
CA GLU A 82 3.36 12.00 -15.98
C GLU A 82 2.96 10.51 -15.88
N GLN A 83 3.92 9.63 -15.60
CA GLN A 83 3.65 8.22 -15.31
C GLN A 83 2.69 8.06 -14.11
N GLN A 84 2.90 8.83 -13.03
CA GLN A 84 2.00 8.81 -11.88
C GLN A 84 0.59 9.29 -12.24
N LYS A 85 0.46 10.34 -13.06
CA LYS A 85 -0.85 10.82 -13.54
C LYS A 85 -1.58 9.77 -14.35
N GLU A 86 -0.91 9.11 -15.30
CA GLU A 86 -1.54 8.08 -16.13
C GLU A 86 -1.89 6.84 -15.31
N THR A 87 -1.06 6.46 -14.34
CA THR A 87 -1.37 5.40 -13.37
C THR A 87 -2.63 5.75 -12.57
N ASN A 88 -2.72 6.97 -12.03
CA ASN A 88 -3.90 7.43 -11.29
C ASN A 88 -5.14 7.44 -12.18
N LYS A 89 -5.01 7.87 -13.44
CA LYS A 89 -6.10 7.89 -14.41
C LYS A 89 -6.60 6.48 -14.73
N LEU A 90 -5.71 5.51 -14.87
CA LEU A 90 -6.07 4.10 -15.03
C LEU A 90 -6.81 3.55 -13.80
N MET A 91 -6.34 3.86 -12.59
CA MET A 91 -7.01 3.44 -11.35
C MET A 91 -8.40 4.08 -11.21
N LEU A 92 -8.53 5.38 -11.52
CA LEU A 92 -9.81 6.09 -11.51
C LEU A 92 -10.77 5.54 -12.58
N ALA A 93 -10.27 5.24 -13.77
CA ALA A 93 -11.07 4.64 -14.83
C ALA A 93 -11.60 3.26 -14.42
N GLU A 94 -10.81 2.47 -13.69
CA GLU A 94 -11.26 1.19 -13.14
C GLU A 94 -12.32 1.38 -12.05
N MET A 95 -12.13 2.34 -11.13
CA MET A 95 -13.12 2.67 -10.10
C MET A 95 -14.45 3.15 -10.70
N GLN A 96 -14.42 3.86 -11.84
CA GLN A 96 -15.63 4.31 -12.52
C GLN A 96 -16.43 3.18 -13.17
N LYS A 97 -15.82 2.02 -13.45
CA LYS A 97 -16.55 0.84 -13.95
C LYS A 97 -17.38 0.16 -12.86
N GLU A 98 -17.04 0.35 -11.59
CA GLU A 98 -17.81 -0.23 -10.48
C GLU A 98 -19.16 0.49 -10.36
N GLY A 99 -20.22 -0.16 -10.84
CA GLY A 99 -21.57 0.35 -10.70
C GLY A 99 -22.04 0.37 -9.24
N SER A 100 -23.06 1.19 -8.94
CA SER A 100 -23.58 1.34 -7.56
C SER A 100 -23.97 0.02 -6.90
N PHE A 101 -24.45 -0.97 -7.67
CA PHE A 101 -24.76 -2.32 -7.17
C PHE A 101 -23.50 -3.11 -6.76
N GLY A 102 -22.42 -3.01 -7.54
CA GLY A 102 -21.13 -3.63 -7.24
C GLY A 102 -20.45 -3.04 -6.01
N TRP A 103 -20.74 -1.77 -5.69
CA TRP A 103 -20.26 -1.15 -4.47
C TRP A 103 -21.16 -1.43 -3.25
N MET A 104 -22.49 -1.44 -3.42
CA MET A 104 -23.48 -1.49 -2.33
C MET A 104 -23.35 -2.72 -1.41
N TRP A 105 -22.95 -3.88 -1.94
CA TRP A 105 -22.83 -5.09 -1.13
C TRP A 105 -21.78 -4.95 -0.01
N ARG A 106 -20.79 -4.07 -0.20
CA ARG A 106 -19.74 -3.79 0.80
C ARG A 106 -20.32 -3.19 2.09
N PRO A 107 -20.94 -1.99 2.07
CA PRO A 107 -21.59 -1.46 3.27
C PRO A 107 -22.76 -2.33 3.71
N ALA A 108 -23.56 -2.88 2.79
CA ALA A 108 -24.72 -3.70 3.15
C ALA A 108 -24.34 -4.94 3.95
N GLY A 109 -23.31 -5.68 3.52
CA GLY A 109 -22.81 -6.85 4.24
C GLY A 109 -22.22 -6.49 5.61
N MET A 110 -21.53 -5.35 5.71
CA MET A 110 -20.91 -4.89 6.96
C MET A 110 -21.98 -4.55 8.00
N TRP A 111 -22.99 -3.78 7.60
CA TRP A 111 -24.12 -3.43 8.46
C TRP A 111 -24.96 -4.65 8.83
N LEU A 112 -25.17 -5.57 7.88
CA LEU A 112 -25.85 -6.83 8.16
C LEU A 112 -25.10 -7.66 9.20
N MET A 113 -23.78 -7.84 9.06
CA MET A 113 -23.00 -8.58 10.06
C MET A 113 -22.98 -7.91 11.42
N LEU A 114 -22.86 -6.58 11.47
CA LEU A 114 -22.96 -5.85 12.73
C LEU A 114 -24.35 -6.04 13.37
N ALA A 115 -25.41 -5.99 12.58
CA ALA A 115 -26.78 -6.23 13.06
C ALA A 115 -26.95 -7.67 13.57
N CYS A 116 -26.41 -8.67 12.87
CA CYS A 116 -26.40 -10.06 13.35
C CYS A 116 -25.63 -10.20 14.67
N VAL A 117 -24.43 -9.64 14.77
CA VAL A 117 -23.64 -9.69 16.02
C VAL A 117 -24.38 -8.99 17.16
N ALA A 118 -24.91 -7.79 16.92
CA ALA A 118 -25.71 -7.07 17.93
C ALA A 118 -26.95 -7.87 18.35
N TRP A 119 -27.63 -8.53 17.40
CA TRP A 119 -28.75 -9.40 17.68
C TRP A 119 -28.36 -10.56 18.61
N TYR A 120 -27.28 -11.28 18.28
CA TYR A 120 -26.79 -12.43 19.05
C TYR A 120 -26.28 -12.05 20.44
N VAL A 121 -25.47 -11.01 20.53
CA VAL A 121 -24.69 -10.69 21.74
C VAL A 121 -25.45 -9.78 22.69
N ILE A 122 -26.29 -8.89 22.16
CA ILE A 122 -26.95 -7.85 22.96
C ILE A 122 -28.45 -8.11 23.03
N VAL A 123 -29.12 -8.17 21.88
CA VAL A 123 -30.59 -8.14 21.83
C VAL A 123 -31.21 -9.40 22.42
N VAL A 124 -30.77 -10.59 21.99
CA VAL A 124 -31.34 -11.86 22.49
C VAL A 124 -31.13 -12.05 23.99
N PRO A 125 -29.91 -11.86 24.56
CA PRO A 125 -29.71 -11.97 26.00
C PRO A 125 -30.54 -10.94 26.79
N LEU A 126 -30.64 -9.70 26.30
CA LEU A 126 -31.43 -8.66 26.94
C LEU A 126 -32.92 -9.01 26.95
N ILE A 127 -33.48 -9.44 25.82
CA ILE A 127 -34.89 -9.86 25.73
C ILE A 127 -35.14 -11.05 26.67
N ASN A 128 -34.25 -12.05 26.67
CA ASN A 128 -34.40 -13.20 27.54
C ASN A 128 -34.30 -12.83 29.02
N ALA A 129 -33.46 -11.87 29.40
CA ALA A 129 -33.39 -11.34 30.76
C ALA A 129 -34.69 -10.62 31.16
N VAL A 130 -35.27 -9.81 30.27
CA VAL A 130 -36.55 -9.13 30.50
C VAL A 130 -37.69 -10.15 30.62
N LEU A 131 -37.74 -11.16 29.74
CA LEU A 131 -38.73 -12.24 29.79
C LEU A 131 -38.63 -13.01 31.11
N ALA A 132 -37.42 -13.39 31.53
CA ALA A 132 -37.20 -14.06 32.80
C ALA A 132 -37.65 -13.19 33.99
N ALA A 133 -37.33 -11.90 33.99
CA ALA A 133 -37.77 -10.96 35.03
C ALA A 133 -39.30 -10.79 35.07
N SER A 134 -39.98 -10.94 33.93
CA SER A 134 -41.44 -10.91 33.82
C SER A 134 -42.15 -12.21 34.23
N GLY A 135 -41.39 -13.25 34.60
CA GLY A 135 -41.94 -14.56 34.97
C GLY A 135 -42.31 -15.44 33.76
N ALA A 136 -41.88 -15.10 32.56
CA ALA A 136 -42.11 -15.92 31.38
C ALA A 136 -41.26 -17.20 31.43
N HIS A 137 -41.86 -18.34 31.08
CA HIS A 137 -41.17 -19.64 31.01
C HIS A 137 -40.62 -19.97 29.61
N THR A 138 -40.76 -19.03 28.67
CA THR A 138 -40.32 -19.16 27.28
C THR A 138 -39.18 -18.19 27.01
N ALA A 139 -38.15 -18.66 26.32
CA ALA A 139 -37.01 -17.85 25.88
C ALA A 139 -36.92 -17.84 24.36
N ILE A 140 -36.38 -16.75 23.81
CA ILE A 140 -35.96 -16.71 22.41
C ILE A 140 -34.75 -17.64 22.27
N VAL A 141 -34.90 -18.64 21.41
CA VAL A 141 -33.84 -19.56 21.03
C VAL A 141 -33.41 -19.23 19.60
N LEU A 142 -32.09 -19.14 19.40
CA LEU A 142 -31.52 -18.87 18.09
C LEU A 142 -31.58 -20.13 17.22
N LEU A 143 -32.00 -19.97 15.97
CA LEU A 143 -32.05 -21.07 15.00
C LEU A 143 -30.66 -21.58 14.59
N VAL A 144 -29.69 -20.66 14.56
CA VAL A 144 -28.28 -20.93 14.26
C VAL A 144 -27.50 -20.58 15.51
N ASP A 145 -26.71 -21.51 16.04
CA ASP A 145 -25.87 -21.25 17.19
C ASP A 145 -24.68 -20.34 16.83
N PHE A 146 -24.04 -19.73 17.84
CA PHE A 146 -22.96 -18.79 17.61
C PHE A 146 -21.73 -19.46 16.95
N ALA A 147 -21.43 -20.72 17.27
CA ALA A 147 -20.30 -21.42 16.69
C ALA A 147 -20.51 -21.69 15.19
N SER A 148 -21.75 -21.98 14.77
CA SER A 148 -22.13 -22.09 13.36
C SER A 148 -22.11 -20.74 12.62
N PHE A 149 -22.35 -19.62 13.31
CA PHE A 149 -22.30 -18.28 12.74
C PHE A 149 -20.86 -17.78 12.47
N VAL A 150 -19.91 -18.11 13.34
CA VAL A 150 -18.51 -17.63 13.25
C VAL A 150 -17.85 -17.92 11.89
N PRO A 151 -17.95 -19.14 11.30
CA PRO A 151 -17.40 -19.41 9.97
C PRO A 151 -17.96 -18.48 8.90
N VAL A 152 -19.28 -18.23 8.89
CA VAL A 152 -19.92 -17.32 7.92
C VAL A 152 -19.39 -15.90 8.08
N PHE A 153 -19.29 -15.42 9.33
CA PHE A 153 -18.74 -14.11 9.64
C PHE A 153 -17.28 -13.98 9.18
N MET A 154 -16.45 -14.99 9.46
CA MET A 154 -15.03 -15.01 9.09
C MET A 154 -14.83 -15.10 7.57
N THR A 155 -15.65 -15.88 6.87
CA THR A 155 -15.64 -15.93 5.41
C THR A 155 -16.01 -14.57 4.82
N TYR A 156 -17.09 -13.95 5.33
CA TYR A 156 -17.47 -12.60 4.91
C TYR A 156 -16.35 -11.58 5.17
N ALA A 157 -15.79 -11.56 6.39
CA ALA A 157 -14.71 -10.65 6.77
C ALA A 157 -13.46 -10.85 5.92
N GLY A 158 -13.12 -12.10 5.57
CA GLY A 158 -11.98 -12.43 4.71
C GLY A 158 -12.16 -11.97 3.27
N LEU A 159 -13.36 -12.09 2.71
CA LEU A 159 -13.69 -11.55 1.38
C LEU A 159 -13.70 -10.02 1.39
N TYR A 160 -14.21 -9.42 2.46
CA TYR A 160 -14.36 -7.98 2.60
C TYR A 160 -13.05 -7.24 2.86
N MET A 161 -12.21 -7.73 3.78
CA MET A 161 -10.91 -7.14 4.16
C MET A 161 -9.78 -7.49 3.17
N GLY A 162 -10.13 -8.14 2.06
CA GLY A 162 -9.21 -8.59 1.02
C GLY A 162 -8.51 -9.90 1.37
N GLY A 163 -8.51 -10.83 0.40
CA GLY A 163 -7.87 -12.14 0.53
C GLY A 163 -6.36 -12.09 0.84
N ASN A 164 -5.67 -10.97 0.54
CA ASN A 164 -4.26 -10.78 0.87
C ASN A 164 -4.01 -10.73 2.39
N THR A 165 -4.96 -10.21 3.16
CA THR A 165 -4.90 -10.18 4.63
C THR A 165 -4.98 -11.60 5.20
N VAL A 166 -5.90 -12.41 4.66
CA VAL A 166 -6.05 -13.83 5.02
C VAL A 166 -4.81 -14.63 4.61
N LEU A 167 -4.32 -14.45 3.38
CA LEU A 167 -3.13 -15.14 2.87
C LEU A 167 -1.89 -14.88 3.73
N ARG A 168 -1.69 -13.65 4.20
CA ARG A 168 -0.56 -13.29 5.08
C ARG A 168 -0.69 -13.89 6.48
N SER A 169 -1.90 -14.06 6.99
CA SER A 169 -2.13 -14.70 8.29
C SER A 169 -1.95 -16.21 8.26
N VAL A 170 -2.19 -16.87 7.12
CA VAL A 170 -2.03 -18.33 6.97
C VAL A 170 -0.61 -18.73 6.58
N LYS A 171 0.14 -17.88 5.86
CA LYS A 171 1.55 -18.12 5.49
C LYS A 171 2.57 -17.84 6.61
N LYS A 172 2.16 -17.94 7.89
CA LYS A 172 3.09 -17.85 9.02
C LYS A 172 3.95 -19.09 9.14
#